data_AF-A0A9P7K7E9-F1
#
_entry.id   AF-A0A9P7K7E9-F1
#
_cell.length_a   1.000
_cell.length_b   1.000
_cell.length_c   1.000
_cell.angle_alpha   90.00
_cell.angle_beta   90.00
_cell.angle_gamma   90.00
#
_symmetry.space_group_name_H-M   'P 1'
#
loop_
_entity.id
_entity.type
_entity.pdbx_description
1 polymer ?
#
loop_
_entity_poly.entity_id
_entity_poly.type
_entity_poly.pdbx_seq_one_letter_code
_entity_poly.pdbx_strand_id
1 'polypeptide(L)'
;MDYSWLPTVLFSTSNPLPPLENLKTLTWSGHSQQLTNSWLPFTPALLGSRQLTTLDITCDITIDDCYHLLLHCEYVTNFSLQTIVKTKVAKMKGDYASEMKGDTSGIESVFCTDLSNAQDQERELSHLRSLTLASVHDIAPLFRPFKFTSLREVAFSLSYKNALDTIKESVPWTRLTKVHLRGVIQEVDSI
;
A
#
# COMPACT_ATOMS: atom_id res chain seq x y z
N MET A 1 -23.85 14.74 23.53
CA MET A 1 -23.70 13.28 23.52
C MET A 1 -22.38 12.97 24.18
N ASP A 2 -22.44 12.27 25.29
CA ASP A 2 -21.32 12.01 26.21
C ASP A 2 -20.64 10.71 25.77
N TYR A 3 -19.41 10.82 25.23
CA TYR A 3 -18.63 9.69 24.70
C TYR A 3 -17.81 8.98 25.79
N SER A 4 -18.16 9.14 27.07
CA SER A 4 -17.50 8.53 28.23
C SER A 4 -17.66 6.99 28.33
N TRP A 5 -18.38 6.35 27.42
CA TRP A 5 -18.54 4.89 27.35
C TRP A 5 -17.64 4.21 26.31
N LEU A 6 -16.82 4.96 25.56
CA LEU A 6 -15.80 4.31 24.75
C LEU A 6 -14.77 3.72 25.73
N PRO A 7 -14.54 2.40 25.72
CA PRO A 7 -13.49 1.83 26.54
C PRO A 7 -12.20 2.53 26.14
N THR A 8 -11.58 3.21 27.10
CA THR A 8 -10.18 3.61 27.02
C THR A 8 -9.41 2.30 26.88
N VAL A 9 -9.26 1.81 25.65
CA VAL A 9 -8.44 0.65 25.37
C VAL A 9 -7.03 1.14 25.62
N LEU A 10 -6.59 0.88 26.86
CA LEU A 10 -5.23 1.01 27.33
C LEU A 10 -4.37 0.04 26.50
N PHE A 11 -4.06 0.40 25.25
CA PHE A 11 -2.88 -0.12 24.59
C PHE A 11 -1.69 0.55 25.28
N SER A 12 -1.41 0.08 26.49
CA SER A 12 -0.16 0.37 27.18
C SER A 12 0.95 -0.14 26.26
N THR A 13 1.68 0.79 25.68
CA THR A 13 2.86 0.57 24.82
C THR A 13 4.03 -0.10 25.57
N SER A 14 3.81 -0.64 26.77
CA SER A 14 4.85 -1.09 27.68
C SER A 14 5.28 -2.54 27.51
N ASN A 15 4.54 -3.36 26.74
CA ASN A 15 4.96 -4.72 26.41
C ASN A 15 5.12 -4.87 24.90
N PRO A 16 6.36 -4.84 24.36
CA PRO A 16 6.58 -5.19 22.97
C PRO A 16 6.07 -6.61 22.76
N LEU A 17 5.28 -6.81 21.70
CA LEU A 17 4.88 -8.14 21.28
C LEU A 17 6.13 -9.02 21.18
N PRO A 18 6.08 -10.29 21.63
CA PRO A 18 7.18 -11.20 21.42
C PRO A 18 7.48 -11.26 19.91
N PRO A 19 8.77 -11.35 19.52
CA PRO A 19 9.15 -11.37 18.12
C PRO A 19 8.40 -12.51 17.43
N LEU A 20 7.73 -12.20 16.34
CA LEU A 20 6.91 -13.16 15.58
C LEU A 20 7.82 -14.00 14.68
N GLU A 21 8.77 -14.72 15.31
CA GLU A 21 9.82 -15.54 14.69
C GLU A 21 9.31 -16.81 14.01
N ASN A 22 8.02 -16.93 13.70
CA ASN A 22 7.54 -17.95 12.77
C ASN A 22 6.46 -17.42 11.81
N LEU A 23 6.26 -16.11 11.74
CA LEU A 23 5.20 -15.53 10.92
C LEU A 23 5.58 -15.56 9.45
N LYS A 24 5.00 -16.51 8.71
CA LYS A 24 5.21 -16.66 7.26
C LYS A 24 4.23 -15.89 6.40
N THR A 25 3.00 -15.78 6.90
CA THR A 25 1.88 -15.18 6.19
C THR A 25 1.20 -14.20 7.13
N LEU A 26 1.02 -12.97 6.66
CA LEU A 26 0.22 -11.96 7.32
C LEU A 26 -0.91 -11.54 6.38
N THR A 27 -2.14 -11.77 6.82
CA THR A 27 -3.34 -11.26 6.14
C THR A 27 -3.97 -10.18 7.03
N TRP A 28 -4.21 -9.00 6.46
CA TRP A 28 -4.81 -7.88 7.15
C TRP A 28 -6.09 -7.42 6.44
N SER A 29 -7.18 -7.33 7.21
CA SER A 29 -8.50 -6.87 6.74
C SER A 29 -9.10 -5.76 7.61
N GLY A 30 -8.30 -5.22 8.55
CA GLY A 30 -8.72 -4.14 9.43
C GLY A 30 -8.67 -2.77 8.75
N HIS A 31 -9.03 -1.73 9.49
CA HIS A 31 -9.00 -0.35 9.00
C HIS A 31 -7.56 0.09 8.67
N SER A 32 -7.35 0.97 7.70
CA SER A 32 -6.01 1.41 7.29
C SER A 32 -5.23 2.10 8.41
N GLN A 33 -5.89 2.92 9.23
CA GLN A 33 -5.28 3.55 10.41
C GLN A 33 -4.67 2.53 11.39
N GLN A 34 -5.16 1.30 11.41
CA GLN A 34 -4.63 0.23 12.26
C GLN A 34 -3.32 -0.36 11.73
N LEU A 35 -2.89 -0.01 10.52
CA LEU A 35 -1.58 -0.40 10.02
C LEU A 35 -0.46 0.22 10.87
N THR A 36 -0.65 1.39 11.47
CA THR A 36 0.32 1.94 12.45
C THR A 36 -0.24 2.06 13.87
N ASN A 37 -1.56 2.26 14.01
CA ASN A 37 -2.20 2.47 15.30
C ASN A 37 -3.00 1.22 15.72
N SER A 38 -2.33 0.07 15.77
CA SER A 38 -2.92 -1.15 16.29
C SER A 38 -2.01 -1.87 17.28
N TRP A 39 -2.51 -2.98 17.81
CA TRP A 39 -1.74 -3.91 18.60
C TRP A 39 -0.60 -4.56 17.79
N LEU A 40 -0.72 -4.63 16.45
CA LEU A 40 0.31 -5.16 15.54
C LEU A 40 0.66 -4.12 14.46
N PRO A 41 1.42 -3.07 14.82
CA PRO A 41 1.82 -2.07 13.85
C PRO A 41 2.76 -2.67 12.80
N PHE A 42 2.60 -2.23 11.56
CA PHE A 42 3.41 -2.56 10.40
C PHE A 42 4.77 -1.86 10.47
N THR A 43 5.52 -2.22 11.50
CA THR A 43 6.85 -1.71 11.75
C THR A 43 7.85 -2.31 10.75
N PRO A 44 8.97 -1.61 10.49
CA PRO A 44 10.07 -2.17 9.71
C PRO A 44 10.57 -3.51 10.24
N ALA A 45 10.50 -3.75 11.55
CA ALA A 45 10.90 -5.02 12.17
C ALA A 45 9.95 -6.18 11.77
N LEU A 46 8.64 -5.93 11.73
CA LEU A 46 7.65 -6.92 11.30
C LEU A 46 7.78 -7.22 9.79
N LEU A 47 7.84 -6.16 8.98
CA LEU A 47 7.84 -6.26 7.52
C LEU A 47 9.19 -6.74 6.95
N GLY A 48 10.29 -6.38 7.62
CA GLY A 48 11.65 -6.82 7.28
C GLY A 48 11.99 -8.20 7.82
N SER A 49 11.06 -8.90 8.47
CA SER A 49 11.29 -10.26 8.95
C SER A 49 11.54 -11.19 7.76
N ARG A 50 12.66 -11.94 7.82
CA ARG A 50 13.05 -12.94 6.80
C ARG A 50 12.04 -14.05 6.58
N GLN A 51 11.14 -14.23 7.54
CA GLN A 51 10.17 -15.30 7.51
C GLN A 51 8.88 -14.89 6.83
N LEU A 52 8.56 -13.59 6.83
CA LEU A 52 7.36 -13.08 6.21
C LEU A 52 7.50 -13.16 4.69
N THR A 53 6.83 -14.14 4.10
CA THR A 53 6.89 -14.43 2.66
C THR A 53 5.63 -13.99 1.95
N THR A 54 4.49 -13.97 2.65
CA THR A 54 3.21 -13.58 2.10
C THR A 54 2.61 -12.44 2.90
N LEU A 55 2.31 -11.34 2.23
CA LEU A 55 1.59 -10.20 2.78
C LEU A 55 0.35 -9.94 1.93
N ASP A 56 -0.83 -10.02 2.55
CA ASP A 56 -2.11 -9.80 1.90
C ASP A 56 -2.92 -8.75 2.67
N ILE A 57 -3.24 -7.64 2.00
CA ILE A 57 -3.93 -6.49 2.58
C ILE A 57 -5.22 -6.27 1.80
N THR A 58 -6.34 -6.42 2.49
CA THR A 58 -7.69 -6.37 1.91
C THR A 58 -8.43 -5.06 2.21
N CYS A 59 -7.78 -4.13 2.92
CA CYS A 59 -8.34 -2.82 3.18
C CYS A 59 -7.86 -1.75 2.19
N ASP A 60 -8.58 -0.63 2.16
CA ASP A 60 -8.24 0.52 1.35
C ASP A 60 -7.04 1.26 1.96
N ILE A 61 -5.93 1.36 1.23
CA ILE A 61 -4.74 2.09 1.67
C ILE A 61 -4.34 3.18 0.68
N THR A 62 -3.60 4.18 1.16
CA THR A 62 -3.07 5.22 0.26
C THR A 62 -1.89 4.72 -0.57
N ILE A 63 -1.54 5.47 -1.62
CA ILE A 63 -0.31 5.22 -2.38
C ILE A 63 0.93 5.31 -1.47
N ASP A 64 0.95 6.30 -0.57
CA ASP A 64 2.04 6.52 0.38
C ASP A 64 2.20 5.33 1.33
N ASP A 65 1.09 4.80 1.84
CA ASP A 65 1.12 3.60 2.70
C ASP A 65 1.60 2.37 1.92
N CYS A 66 1.11 2.18 0.70
CA CYS A 66 1.56 1.08 -0.15
C CYS A 66 3.06 1.17 -0.45
N TYR A 67 3.56 2.38 -0.69
CA TYR A 67 4.99 2.63 -0.88
C TYR A 67 5.79 2.23 0.36
N HIS A 68 5.36 2.68 1.54
CA HIS A 68 6.01 2.34 2.80
C HIS A 68 6.03 0.83 3.06
N LEU A 69 4.92 0.14 2.76
CA LEU A 69 4.84 -1.32 2.86
C LEU A 69 5.87 -2.00 1.96
N LEU A 70 5.89 -1.68 0.66
CA LEU A 70 6.85 -2.24 -0.28
C LEU A 70 8.29 -1.90 0.11
N LEU A 71 8.52 -0.71 0.64
CA LEU A 71 9.83 -0.29 1.13
C LEU A 71 10.35 -1.23 2.24
N HIS A 72 9.51 -1.72 3.13
CA HIS A 72 9.97 -2.58 4.22
C HIS A 72 9.84 -4.09 3.95
N CYS A 73 9.17 -4.49 2.88
CA CYS A 73 8.93 -5.89 2.50
C CYS A 73 10.09 -6.51 1.69
N GLU A 74 11.30 -6.59 2.27
CA GLU A 74 12.49 -7.08 1.56
C GLU A 74 12.40 -8.57 1.14
N TYR A 75 11.84 -9.41 2.01
CA TYR A 75 11.81 -10.87 1.83
C TYR A 75 10.46 -11.41 1.36
N VAL A 76 9.46 -10.53 1.19
CA VAL A 76 8.11 -10.93 0.76
C VAL A 76 8.17 -11.42 -0.68
N THR A 77 7.68 -12.65 -0.89
CA THR A 77 7.57 -13.28 -2.21
C THR A 77 6.21 -13.03 -2.85
N ASN A 78 5.18 -12.88 -2.04
CA ASN A 78 3.79 -12.71 -2.46
C ASN A 78 3.21 -11.47 -1.78
N PHE A 79 3.03 -10.40 -2.56
CA PHE A 79 2.40 -9.17 -2.10
C PHE A 79 1.05 -9.00 -2.78
N SER A 80 0.00 -8.85 -1.98
CA SER A 80 -1.37 -8.68 -2.44
C SER A 80 -1.99 -7.47 -1.76
N LEU A 81 -2.55 -6.58 -2.57
CA LEU A 81 -3.28 -5.40 -2.11
C LEU A 81 -4.57 -5.23 -2.90
N GLN A 82 -5.69 -5.20 -2.17
CA GLN A 82 -7.01 -5.19 -2.77
C GLN A 82 -7.39 -3.82 -3.35
N THR A 83 -7.10 -2.70 -2.69
CA THR A 83 -7.50 -1.37 -3.19
C THR A 83 -6.51 -0.30 -2.76
N ILE A 84 -6.02 0.47 -3.73
CA ILE A 84 -5.31 1.73 -3.50
C ILE A 84 -6.29 2.90 -3.71
N VAL A 85 -6.41 3.76 -2.70
CA VAL A 85 -7.23 4.98 -2.70
C VAL A 85 -6.35 6.23 -2.72
N LYS A 86 -6.85 7.32 -3.28
CA LYS A 86 -6.12 8.60 -3.30
C LYS A 86 -6.21 9.25 -1.93
N THR A 87 -5.06 9.65 -1.39
CA THR A 87 -5.00 10.49 -0.19
C THR A 87 -5.82 11.75 -0.44
N LYS A 88 -6.87 11.96 0.37
CA LYS A 88 -7.55 13.25 0.40
C LYS A 88 -6.56 14.21 1.05
N VAL A 89 -5.80 14.93 0.22
CA VAL A 89 -5.10 16.12 0.70
C VAL A 89 -6.20 17.05 1.17
N ALA A 90 -6.44 17.08 2.48
CA ALA A 90 -7.23 18.12 3.09
C ALA A 90 -6.51 19.41 2.74
N LYS A 91 -6.95 20.09 1.68
CA LYS A 91 -6.55 21.45 1.40
C LYS A 91 -7.13 22.25 2.55
N MET A 92 -6.39 22.30 3.65
CA MET A 92 -6.61 23.19 4.77
C MET A 92 -6.24 24.57 4.24
N LYS A 93 -7.11 25.11 3.37
CA LYS A 93 -7.15 26.53 3.10
C LYS A 93 -7.56 27.14 4.43
N GLY A 94 -6.58 27.72 5.13
CA GLY A 94 -6.87 28.73 6.12
C GLY A 94 -7.71 29.77 5.42
N ASP A 95 -8.99 29.78 5.75
CA ASP A 95 -9.84 30.96 5.91
C ASP A 95 -11.30 30.46 6.09
N TYR A 96 -11.83 30.72 7.28
CA TYR A 96 -13.22 30.61 7.74
C TYR A 96 -13.70 29.31 8.42
N ALA A 97 -14.02 29.53 9.70
CA ALA A 97 -14.86 28.71 10.56
C ALA A 97 -16.33 28.70 10.08
N SER A 98 -17.09 27.71 10.57
CA SER A 98 -18.53 27.47 10.41
C SER A 98 -18.96 27.16 8.96
N GLU A 99 -19.69 26.09 8.62
CA GLU A 99 -20.64 25.27 9.36
C GLU A 99 -20.81 23.95 8.57
N MET A 100 -20.95 22.84 9.30
CA MET A 100 -21.39 21.50 8.89
C MET A 100 -21.33 21.08 7.42
N LYS A 101 -20.50 20.07 7.11
CA LYS A 101 -20.85 19.05 6.10
C LYS A 101 -20.03 17.76 6.20
N GLY A 102 -20.76 16.67 6.50
CA GLY A 102 -20.54 15.30 6.03
C GLY A 102 -19.19 14.66 6.38
N ASP A 103 -19.22 13.79 7.39
CA ASP A 103 -18.13 12.90 7.79
C ASP A 103 -17.60 12.11 6.58
N THR A 104 -16.53 12.62 5.98
CA THR A 104 -15.65 11.83 5.12
C THR A 104 -14.20 11.93 5.59
N SER A 105 -14.06 12.09 6.92
CA SER A 105 -12.89 11.67 7.68
C SER A 105 -12.63 10.21 7.32
N GLY A 106 -11.41 9.76 7.04
CA GLY A 106 -10.12 10.41 7.11
C GLY A 106 -9.15 9.27 6.85
N ILE A 107 -9.05 8.85 5.59
CA ILE A 107 -7.86 8.10 5.17
C ILE A 107 -6.79 9.17 4.96
N GLU A 108 -6.33 9.71 6.08
CA GLU A 108 -5.06 10.40 6.14
C GLU A 108 -3.99 9.35 5.94
N SER A 109 -2.98 9.67 5.12
CA SER A 109 -1.83 8.78 4.97
C SER A 109 -1.29 8.45 6.35
N VAL A 110 -1.14 7.17 6.61
CA VAL A 110 -0.68 6.67 7.89
C VAL A 110 0.84 6.84 7.99
N PHE A 111 1.50 6.76 6.83
CA PHE A 111 2.92 7.03 6.67
C PHE A 111 3.10 8.40 6.01
N CYS A 112 3.51 9.39 6.80
CA CYS A 112 3.80 10.74 6.29
C CYS A 112 5.23 10.75 5.69
N THR A 113 5.42 10.05 4.57
CA THR A 113 6.67 10.10 3.80
C THR A 113 6.48 10.99 2.60
N ASP A 114 7.28 12.06 2.52
CA ASP A 114 7.32 12.92 1.35
C ASP A 114 7.95 12.15 0.18
N LEU A 115 7.11 11.54 -0.66
CA LEU A 115 7.53 10.77 -1.84
C LEU A 115 8.42 11.60 -2.78
N SER A 116 8.40 12.94 -2.68
CA SER A 116 9.24 13.82 -3.49
C SER A 116 10.74 13.66 -3.17
N ASN A 117 11.10 13.37 -1.92
CA ASN A 117 12.51 13.22 -1.50
C ASN A 117 13.03 11.78 -1.64
N ALA A 118 12.13 10.80 -1.76
CA ALA A 118 12.49 9.39 -1.85
C ALA A 118 12.84 8.93 -3.29
N GLN A 119 12.79 9.83 -4.28
CA GLN A 119 12.97 9.48 -5.70
C GLN A 119 14.40 9.13 -6.09
N ASP A 120 15.41 9.47 -5.27
CA ASP A 120 16.81 9.30 -5.68
C ASP A 120 17.40 7.92 -5.39
N GLN A 121 16.72 7.06 -4.62
CA GLN A 121 17.23 5.74 -4.28
C GLN A 121 16.37 4.63 -4.88
N GLU A 122 16.80 4.11 -6.03
CA GLU A 122 16.23 2.88 -6.58
C GLU A 122 16.48 1.71 -5.62
N ARG A 123 15.41 0.99 -5.27
CA ARG A 123 15.44 -0.18 -4.40
C ARG A 123 15.06 -1.43 -5.17
N GLU A 124 15.82 -2.49 -5.01
CA GLU A 124 15.53 -3.77 -5.65
C GLU A 124 14.69 -4.67 -4.72
N LEU A 125 13.56 -5.16 -5.22
CA LEU A 125 12.70 -6.16 -4.55
C LEU A 125 13.00 -7.54 -5.16
N SER A 126 14.18 -8.06 -4.85
CA SER A 126 14.75 -9.27 -5.45
C SER A 126 14.05 -10.57 -5.04
N HIS A 127 13.18 -10.54 -4.02
CA HIS A 127 12.41 -11.71 -3.57
C HIS A 127 10.97 -11.71 -4.07
N LEU A 128 10.44 -10.57 -4.51
CA LEU A 128 9.05 -10.45 -4.92
C LEU A 128 8.78 -11.22 -6.21
N ARG A 129 7.97 -12.26 -6.13
CA ARG A 129 7.60 -13.16 -7.26
C ARG A 129 6.21 -12.90 -7.77
N SER A 130 5.27 -12.58 -6.87
CA SER A 130 3.87 -12.33 -7.18
C SER A 130 3.45 -10.97 -6.64
N LEU A 131 2.92 -10.12 -7.52
CA LEU A 131 2.37 -8.81 -7.18
C LEU A 131 0.92 -8.72 -7.63
N THR A 132 0.01 -8.60 -6.67
CA THR A 132 -1.41 -8.33 -6.92
C THR A 132 -1.76 -6.94 -6.42
N LEU A 133 -2.26 -6.07 -7.30
CA LEU A 133 -2.68 -4.72 -6.96
C LEU A 133 -4.01 -4.39 -7.64
N ALA A 134 -4.95 -3.77 -6.93
CA ALA A 134 -6.02 -3.02 -7.56
C ALA A 134 -5.95 -1.54 -7.22
N SER A 135 -6.29 -0.70 -8.19
CA SER A 135 -6.31 0.75 -8.00
C SER A 135 -7.29 1.41 -8.96
N VAL A 136 -7.95 2.45 -8.47
CA VAL A 136 -8.73 3.40 -9.29
C VAL A 136 -7.95 4.69 -9.58
N HIS A 137 -6.69 4.75 -9.15
CA HIS A 137 -5.81 5.90 -9.28
C HIS A 137 -4.47 5.53 -9.91
N ASP A 138 -3.78 6.54 -10.43
CA ASP A 138 -2.46 6.38 -11.01
C ASP A 138 -1.44 5.84 -9.98
N ILE A 139 -0.94 4.64 -10.23
CA ILE A 139 0.06 3.96 -9.40
C ILE A 139 1.48 4.09 -9.95
N ALA A 140 1.74 4.86 -11.02
CA ALA A 140 3.12 5.11 -11.49
C ALA A 140 4.11 5.45 -10.38
N PRO A 141 3.75 6.37 -9.44
CA PRO A 141 4.67 6.79 -8.39
C PRO A 141 5.13 5.62 -7.52
N LEU A 142 4.30 4.58 -7.39
CA LEU A 142 4.64 3.38 -6.62
C LEU A 142 5.78 2.60 -7.27
N PHE A 143 5.86 2.54 -8.61
CA PHE A 143 6.82 1.67 -9.30
C PHE A 143 8.17 2.33 -9.61
N ARG A 144 8.22 3.67 -9.74
CA ARG A 144 9.46 4.39 -10.07
C ARG A 144 10.66 4.03 -9.18
N PRO A 145 10.51 3.92 -7.84
CA PRO A 145 11.65 3.64 -6.97
C PRO A 145 11.96 2.15 -6.83
N PHE A 146 11.23 1.22 -7.48
CA PHE A 146 11.41 -0.21 -7.28
C PHE A 146 11.82 -0.96 -8.55
N LYS A 147 12.80 -1.86 -8.41
CA LYS A 147 13.17 -2.85 -9.44
C LYS A 147 12.70 -4.24 -9.04
N PHE A 148 11.92 -4.88 -9.91
CA PHE A 148 11.26 -6.15 -9.63
C PHE A 148 11.97 -7.34 -10.29
N THR A 149 13.22 -7.62 -9.92
CA THR A 149 14.07 -8.59 -10.64
C THR A 149 13.64 -10.06 -10.48
N SER A 150 12.76 -10.41 -9.56
CA SER A 150 12.25 -11.78 -9.41
C SER A 150 10.78 -11.95 -9.75
N LEU A 151 10.12 -10.91 -10.25
CA LEU A 151 8.70 -10.95 -10.53
C LEU A 151 8.39 -11.94 -11.66
N ARG A 152 7.37 -12.78 -11.43
CA ARG A 152 6.89 -13.83 -12.34
C ARG A 152 5.40 -13.77 -12.53
N GLU A 153 4.67 -13.30 -11.53
CA GLU A 153 3.21 -13.23 -11.57
C GLU A 153 2.76 -11.81 -11.28
N VAL A 154 1.87 -11.29 -12.13
CA VAL A 154 1.18 -10.02 -11.88
C VAL A 154 -0.31 -10.21 -12.02
N ALA A 155 -1.04 -9.61 -11.09
CA ALA A 155 -2.49 -9.47 -11.16
C ALA A 155 -2.85 -8.02 -10.89
N PHE A 156 -3.21 -7.29 -11.95
CA PHE A 156 -3.55 -5.88 -11.86
C PHE A 156 -5.02 -5.66 -12.17
N SER A 157 -5.73 -4.99 -11.27
CA SER A 157 -7.10 -4.53 -11.47
C SER A 157 -7.15 -3.00 -11.45
N LEU A 158 -6.85 -2.37 -12.59
CA LEU A 158 -6.61 -0.93 -12.72
C LEU A 158 -7.75 -0.27 -13.50
N SER A 159 -8.45 0.68 -12.87
CA SER A 159 -9.65 1.31 -13.47
C SER A 159 -9.43 2.75 -13.96
N TYR A 160 -8.20 3.23 -13.98
CA TYR A 160 -7.84 4.58 -14.45
C TYR A 160 -7.33 4.57 -15.89
N LYS A 161 -7.39 5.72 -16.56
CA LYS A 161 -6.96 5.87 -17.96
C LYS A 161 -5.45 5.64 -18.10
N ASN A 162 -5.03 5.02 -19.20
CA ASN A 162 -3.63 4.76 -19.54
C ASN A 162 -2.87 3.90 -18.51
N ALA A 163 -3.58 3.10 -17.71
CA ALA A 163 -2.97 2.37 -16.61
C ALA A 163 -1.82 1.44 -17.02
N LEU A 164 -1.97 0.75 -18.16
CA LEU A 164 -0.91 -0.13 -18.68
C LEU A 164 0.30 0.65 -19.20
N ASP A 165 0.08 1.79 -19.86
CA ASP A 165 1.18 2.64 -20.33
C ASP A 165 2.03 3.16 -19.19
N THR A 166 1.40 3.46 -18.05
CA THR A 166 2.07 3.92 -16.85
C THR A 166 3.06 2.90 -16.29
N ILE A 167 2.70 1.61 -16.29
CA ILE A 167 3.49 0.56 -15.64
C ILE A 167 4.37 -0.23 -16.61
N LYS A 168 4.24 0.01 -17.91
CA LYS A 168 4.91 -0.82 -18.93
C LYS A 168 6.43 -0.81 -18.80
N GLU A 169 7.01 0.30 -18.35
CA GLU A 169 8.45 0.49 -18.23
C GLU A 169 9.02 -0.11 -16.94
N SER A 170 8.20 -0.20 -15.87
CA SER A 170 8.68 -0.66 -14.56
C SER A 170 8.51 -2.16 -14.34
N VAL A 171 7.59 -2.80 -15.06
CA VAL A 171 7.31 -4.23 -14.93
C VAL A 171 8.15 -5.03 -15.94
N PRO A 172 8.87 -6.09 -15.52
CA PRO A 172 9.68 -6.90 -16.43
C PRO A 172 8.83 -7.90 -17.22
N TRP A 173 8.01 -7.43 -18.16
CA TRP A 173 7.02 -8.23 -18.91
C TRP A 173 7.58 -9.49 -19.55
N THR A 174 8.81 -9.44 -20.07
CA THR A 174 9.47 -10.58 -20.71
C THR A 174 9.76 -11.75 -19.77
N ARG A 175 9.64 -11.54 -18.45
CA ARG A 175 9.94 -12.54 -17.41
C ARG A 175 8.69 -13.06 -16.71
N LEU A 176 7.51 -12.52 -17.03
CA LEU A 176 6.26 -12.92 -16.41
C LEU A 176 5.76 -14.24 -16.98
N THR A 177 5.41 -15.18 -16.12
CA THR A 177 4.81 -16.47 -16.45
C THR A 177 3.29 -16.43 -16.33
N LYS A 178 2.75 -15.50 -15.54
CA LYS A 178 1.31 -15.34 -15.34
C LYS A 178 0.94 -13.87 -15.28
N VAL A 179 -0.03 -13.48 -16.10
CA VAL A 179 -0.50 -12.10 -16.21
C VAL A 179 -2.02 -12.11 -16.13
N HIS A 180 -2.56 -11.40 -15.15
CA HIS A 180 -3.99 -11.14 -15.04
C HIS A 180 -4.22 -9.63 -15.05
N LEU A 181 -4.82 -9.12 -16.11
CA LEU A 181 -5.13 -7.71 -16.25
C LEU A 181 -6.64 -7.54 -16.28
N ARG A 182 -7.15 -6.70 -15.38
CA ARG A 182 -8.54 -6.27 -15.33
C ARG A 182 -8.56 -4.75 -15.33
N GLY A 183 -9.42 -4.14 -16.13
CA GLY A 183 -9.46 -2.70 -16.23
C GLY A 183 -10.15 -2.20 -17.47
N VAL A 184 -10.24 -0.88 -17.59
CA VAL A 184 -10.71 -0.23 -18.81
C VAL A 184 -9.55 -0.26 -19.81
N ILE A 185 -9.53 -1.27 -20.68
CA ILE A 185 -8.66 -1.28 -21.85
C ILE A 185 -9.29 -0.30 -22.84
N GLN A 186 -8.82 0.95 -22.86
CA GLN A 186 -9.14 1.82 -23.98
C GLN A 186 -8.36 1.29 -25.19
N GLU A 187 -9.06 1.01 -26.29
CA GLU A 187 -8.41 0.66 -27.55
C GLU A 187 -7.42 1.78 -27.90
N VAL A 188 -6.14 1.41 -28.02
CA VAL A 188 -5.13 2.34 -28.53
C VAL A 188 -5.43 2.46 -30.02
N ASP A 189 -5.98 3.59 -30.45
CA ASP A 189 -6.14 3.89 -31.87
C ASP A 189 -4.79 3.64 -32.55
N SER A 190 -4.76 2.65 -33.45
CA SER A 190 -3.56 2.19 -34.10
C SER A 190 -3.00 3.32 -34.97
N ILE A 191 -1.78 3.78 -34.65
CA ILE A 191 -1.02 4.76 -35.45
C ILE A 191 -0.48 4.08 -36.71
#